data_AF-A0A8J0TL45-F1
#
_entry.id   AF-A0A8J0TL45-F1
#
_cell.length_a   1.000
_cell.length_b   1.000
_cell.length_c   1.000
_cell.angle_alpha   90.00
_cell.angle_beta   90.00
_cell.angle_gamma   90.00
#
_symmetry.space_group_name_H-M   'P 1'
#
loop_
_entity.id
_entity.type
_entity.pdbx_description
1 polymer ?
#
loop_
_entity_poly.entity_id
_entity_poly.type
_entity_poly.pdbx_seq_one_letter_code
_entity_poly.pdbx_strand_id
1 'polypeptide(L)'
;MGAKVCGISCRHRHTETVDISQSFEFLGPSVSMGKYLLDAKQELLITIQKEMRIAAGAEKLFRVTKDRKTRARVKELRNSSKKKVKDLYTSLHKLNEEIVQWREEENAPGEI
;
A
#
# COMPACT_ATOMS: atom_id res chain seq x y z
N MET A 1 -32.31 -38.01 -4.30
CA MET A 1 -30.92 -37.71 -4.70
C MET A 1 -30.93 -36.28 -5.24
N GLY A 2 -30.42 -35.23 -4.59
CA GLY A 2 -29.27 -35.10 -3.70
C GLY A 2 -28.42 -33.96 -4.28
N ALA A 3 -28.54 -32.77 -3.69
CA ALA A 3 -28.01 -31.44 -4.04
C ALA A 3 -26.54 -31.38 -4.58
N LYS A 4 -26.03 -30.33 -5.23
CA LYS A 4 -25.98 -28.92 -4.77
C LYS A 4 -25.65 -27.94 -5.90
N VAL A 5 -26.43 -26.86 -5.95
CA VAL A 5 -26.03 -25.56 -6.49
C VAL A 5 -25.01 -24.97 -5.50
N CYS A 6 -23.82 -24.58 -5.96
CA CYS A 6 -22.89 -23.79 -5.16
C CYS A 6 -22.88 -22.35 -5.67
N GLY A 7 -23.76 -21.53 -5.09
CA GLY A 7 -23.52 -20.10 -4.97
C GLY A 7 -22.76 -19.85 -3.67
N ILE A 8 -21.79 -18.93 -3.69
CA ILE A 8 -21.77 -17.71 -2.88
C ILE A 8 -20.42 -17.00 -3.10
N SER A 9 -20.57 -15.76 -3.52
CA SER A 9 -19.56 -14.72 -3.64
C SER A 9 -18.92 -14.43 -2.26
N CYS A 10 -17.63 -14.69 -2.10
CA CYS A 10 -16.84 -14.07 -1.04
C CYS A 10 -16.21 -12.79 -1.57
N ARG A 11 -16.91 -11.67 -1.36
CA ARG A 11 -16.33 -10.32 -1.46
C ARG A 11 -15.37 -10.15 -0.29
N HIS A 12 -14.07 -10.24 -0.55
CA HIS A 12 -13.04 -9.85 0.41
C HIS A 12 -13.11 -8.33 0.59
N ARG A 13 -13.83 -7.88 1.63
CA ARG A 13 -13.82 -6.48 2.04
C ARG A 13 -12.56 -6.26 2.88
N HIS A 14 -11.54 -5.65 2.28
CA HIS A 14 -10.49 -5.02 3.06
C HIS A 14 -11.07 -3.83 3.82
N THR A 15 -11.28 -3.99 5.12
CA THR A 15 -11.60 -2.86 6.01
C THR A 15 -11.10 -3.11 7.42
N GLU A 16 -9.79 -3.33 7.57
CA GLU A 16 -9.14 -3.18 8.87
C GLU A 16 -7.82 -2.46 8.63
N THR A 17 -7.69 -1.27 9.23
CA THR A 17 -6.42 -0.57 9.35
C THR A 17 -5.57 -1.38 10.30
N VAL A 18 -4.80 -2.32 9.75
CA VAL A 18 -3.84 -3.11 10.51
C VAL A 18 -2.75 -2.13 10.96
N ASP A 19 -2.75 -1.83 12.26
CA ASP A 19 -1.64 -1.22 12.97
C ASP A 19 -0.41 -2.11 12.74
N ILE A 20 0.58 -1.59 12.02
CA ILE A 20 1.80 -2.29 11.60
C ILE A 20 2.53 -2.89 12.81
N SER A 21 2.33 -2.29 13.99
CA SER A 21 2.88 -2.72 15.28
C SER A 21 2.39 -4.11 15.73
N GLN A 22 1.25 -4.60 15.23
CA GLN A 22 0.62 -5.84 15.70
C GLN A 22 0.91 -7.07 14.82
N SER A 23 1.59 -6.91 13.68
CA SER A 23 1.84 -8.02 12.73
C SER A 23 3.01 -8.95 13.08
N PHE A 24 3.66 -8.76 14.23
CA PHE A 24 4.95 -9.43 14.51
C PHE A 24 4.83 -10.92 14.92
N GLU A 25 3.66 -11.40 15.34
CA GLU A 25 3.51 -12.78 15.83
C GLU A 25 3.15 -13.84 14.76
N PHE A 26 2.99 -13.45 13.48
CA PHE A 26 2.56 -14.39 12.43
C PHE A 26 3.67 -14.86 11.48
N LEU A 27 4.88 -14.31 11.57
CA LEU A 27 5.97 -14.73 10.69
C LEU A 27 6.63 -15.99 11.26
N GLY A 28 6.31 -17.13 10.65
CA GLY A 28 6.99 -18.40 10.92
C GLY A 28 8.52 -18.32 10.68
N PRO A 29 9.29 -19.36 11.05
CA PRO A 29 10.73 -19.29 11.33
C PRO A 29 11.71 -18.92 10.18
N SER A 30 11.27 -18.40 9.03
CA SER A 30 12.09 -18.40 7.81
C SER A 30 12.13 -17.11 6.97
N VAL A 31 11.50 -16.01 7.41
CA VAL A 31 11.68 -14.70 6.75
C VAL A 31 12.59 -13.84 7.61
N SER A 32 13.80 -13.54 7.13
CA SER A 32 14.67 -12.58 7.79
C SER A 32 14.03 -11.19 7.78
N MET A 33 14.15 -10.46 8.88
CA MET A 33 13.60 -9.10 9.04
C MET A 33 14.01 -8.19 7.87
N GLY A 34 15.26 -8.26 7.41
CA GLY A 34 15.73 -7.53 6.25
C GLY A 34 14.98 -7.83 4.95
N LYS A 35 14.62 -9.11 4.69
CA LYS A 35 13.82 -9.48 3.52
C LYS A 35 12.42 -8.87 3.61
N TYR A 36 11.79 -8.95 4.79
CA TYR A 36 10.47 -8.36 5.02
C TYR A 36 10.45 -6.84 4.75
N LEU A 37 11.41 -6.10 5.29
CA LEU A 37 11.50 -4.65 5.09
C LEU A 37 11.72 -4.26 3.62
N LEU A 38 12.54 -5.02 2.89
CA LEU A 38 12.78 -4.80 1.46
C LEU A 38 11.54 -5.12 0.61
N ASP A 39 10.82 -6.21 0.92
CA ASP A 39 9.57 -6.57 0.24
C ASP A 39 8.50 -5.48 0.48
N ALA A 40 8.34 -5.02 1.72
CA ALA A 40 7.42 -3.93 2.07
C ALA A 40 7.76 -2.62 1.32
N LYS A 41 9.05 -2.31 1.18
CA LYS A 41 9.52 -1.15 0.41
C LYS A 41 9.15 -1.27 -1.06
N GLN A 42 9.33 -2.45 -1.65
CA GLN A 42 8.97 -2.71 -3.04
C GLN A 42 7.45 -2.58 -3.27
N GLU A 43 6.63 -3.10 -2.35
CA GLU A 43 5.17 -2.97 -2.41
C GLU A 43 4.72 -1.51 -2.31
N LEU A 44 5.34 -0.70 -1.43
CA LEU A 44 5.08 0.73 -1.33
C LEU A 44 5.41 1.47 -2.63
N LEU A 45 6.56 1.18 -3.24
CA LEU A 45 6.96 1.79 -4.51
C LEU A 45 5.98 1.47 -5.63
N ILE A 46 5.53 0.21 -5.73
CA ILE A 46 4.51 -0.20 -6.70
C ILE A 46 3.20 0.55 -6.45
N THR A 47 2.80 0.70 -5.19
CA THR A 47 1.56 1.39 -4.80
C THR A 47 1.62 2.88 -5.14
N ILE A 48 2.74 3.55 -4.89
CA ILE A 48 2.98 4.94 -5.30
C ILE A 48 2.82 5.09 -6.81
N GLN A 49 3.48 4.22 -7.59
CA GLN A 49 3.39 4.26 -9.05
C GLN A 49 1.95 4.07 -9.55
N LYS A 50 1.18 3.15 -8.94
CA LYS A 50 -0.22 2.95 -9.26
C LYS A 50 -1.05 4.20 -8.99
N GLU A 51 -0.91 4.83 -7.82
CA GLU A 51 -1.65 6.06 -7.49
C GLU A 51 -1.25 7.25 -8.36
N MET A 52 0.03 7.38 -8.73
CA MET A 52 0.47 8.38 -9.70
C MET A 52 -0.20 8.19 -11.07
N ARG A 53 -0.29 6.94 -11.54
CA ARG A 53 -0.99 6.62 -12.80
C ARG A 53 -2.49 6.94 -12.71
N ILE A 54 -3.13 6.64 -11.59
CA ILE A 54 -4.54 6.98 -11.34
C ILE A 54 -4.72 8.51 -11.35
N ALA A 55 -3.88 9.26 -10.64
CA ALA A 55 -3.96 10.71 -10.59
C ALA A 55 -3.76 11.35 -11.98
N ALA A 56 -2.81 10.85 -12.77
CA ALA A 56 -2.58 11.30 -14.15
C ALA A 56 -3.75 10.96 -15.07
N GLY A 57 -4.29 9.74 -14.96
CA GLY A 57 -5.48 9.31 -15.70
C GLY A 57 -6.71 10.15 -15.36
N ALA A 58 -6.94 10.41 -14.07
CA ALA A 58 -8.02 11.26 -13.60
C ALA A 58 -7.88 12.71 -14.09
N GLU A 59 -6.65 13.25 -14.15
CA GLU A 59 -6.40 14.56 -14.76
C GLU A 59 -6.77 14.58 -16.26
N LYS A 60 -6.40 13.55 -17.02
CA LYS A 60 -6.77 13.43 -18.44
C LYS A 60 -8.30 13.37 -18.61
N LEU A 61 -8.97 12.55 -17.81
CA LEU A 61 -10.44 12.45 -17.81
C LEU A 61 -11.09 13.79 -17.46
N PHE A 62 -10.62 14.47 -16.41
CA PHE A 62 -11.15 15.75 -15.96
C PHE A 62 -11.16 16.82 -17.07
N ARG A 63 -10.15 16.81 -17.94
CA ARG A 63 -10.03 17.74 -19.08
C ARG A 63 -11.07 17.49 -20.17
N VAL A 64 -11.38 16.22 -20.43
CA VAL A 64 -12.31 15.84 -21.51
C VAL A 64 -13.77 15.75 -21.06
N THR A 65 -14.01 15.50 -19.77
CA THR A 65 -15.37 15.41 -19.22
C THR A 65 -16.08 16.76 -19.23
N LYS A 66 -17.24 16.82 -19.90
CA LYS A 66 -18.11 18.02 -19.96
C LYS A 66 -19.21 18.00 -18.90
N ASP A 67 -19.76 16.81 -18.60
CA ASP A 67 -20.80 16.67 -17.57
C ASP A 67 -20.30 17.13 -16.21
N ARG A 68 -21.05 18.05 -15.58
CA ARG A 68 -20.65 18.71 -14.33
C ARG A 68 -20.52 17.72 -13.18
N LYS A 69 -21.46 16.78 -13.04
CA LYS A 69 -21.47 15.82 -11.92
C LYS A 69 -20.29 14.85 -12.03
N THR A 70 -20.06 14.31 -13.21
CA THR A 70 -18.94 13.41 -13.50
C THR A 70 -17.61 14.14 -13.33
N ARG A 71 -17.51 15.37 -13.83
CA ARG A 71 -16.29 16.18 -13.70
C ARG A 71 -15.93 16.47 -12.24
N ALA A 72 -16.91 16.71 -11.37
CA ALA A 72 -16.68 16.86 -9.94
C ALA A 72 -16.13 15.57 -9.30
N ARG A 73 -16.74 14.41 -9.60
CA ARG A 73 -16.27 13.11 -9.11
C ARG A 73 -14.83 12.79 -9.56
N VAL A 74 -14.51 13.08 -10.83
CA VAL A 74 -13.14 12.87 -11.35
C VAL A 74 -12.14 13.82 -10.66
N LYS A 75 -12.54 15.07 -10.37
CA LYS A 75 -11.72 16.01 -9.60
C LYS A 75 -11.45 15.50 -8.19
N GLU A 76 -12.45 14.94 -7.51
CA GLU A 76 -12.31 14.33 -6.19
C GLU A 76 -11.34 13.16 -6.22
N LEU A 77 -11.52 12.21 -7.16
CA LEU A 77 -10.60 11.08 -7.36
C LEU A 77 -9.15 11.55 -7.59
N ARG A 78 -8.96 12.54 -8.48
CA ARG A 78 -7.63 13.09 -8.73
C ARG A 78 -7.01 13.66 -7.46
N ASN A 79 -7.79 14.40 -6.68
CA ASN A 79 -7.32 15.04 -5.46
C ASN A 79 -7.01 14.01 -4.36
N SER A 80 -7.84 12.98 -4.19
CA SER A 80 -7.61 11.92 -3.22
C SER A 80 -6.39 11.07 -3.57
N SER A 81 -6.20 10.68 -4.85
CA SER A 81 -4.99 9.98 -5.28
C SER A 81 -3.73 10.84 -5.09
N LYS A 82 -3.79 12.15 -5.37
CA LYS A 82 -2.65 13.06 -5.10
C LYS A 82 -2.31 13.14 -3.61
N LYS A 83 -3.33 13.18 -2.73
CA LYS A 83 -3.10 13.15 -1.27
C LYS A 83 -2.47 11.81 -0.87
N LYS A 84 -3.03 10.70 -1.35
CA LYS A 84 -2.51 9.35 -1.05
C LYS A 84 -1.07 9.16 -1.51
N VAL A 85 -0.67 9.70 -2.66
CA VAL A 85 0.75 9.70 -3.11
C VAL A 85 1.65 10.38 -2.07
N LYS A 86 1.25 11.55 -1.54
CA LYS A 86 2.03 12.24 -0.50
C LYS A 86 2.14 11.40 0.78
N ASP A 87 1.02 10.84 1.23
CA ASP A 87 0.98 10.01 2.43
C ASP A 87 1.88 8.77 2.26
N LEU A 88 1.85 8.12 1.09
CA LEU A 88 2.70 6.97 0.77
C LEU A 88 4.19 7.33 0.72
N TYR A 89 4.56 8.52 0.23
CA TYR A 89 5.95 8.99 0.29
C TYR A 89 6.43 9.19 1.73
N THR A 90 5.56 9.69 2.61
CA THR A 90 5.87 9.78 4.05
C THR A 90 6.09 8.39 4.64
N SER A 91 5.23 7.41 4.33
CA SER A 91 5.43 6.02 4.78
C SER A 91 6.73 5.41 4.23
N LEU A 92 7.06 5.67 2.97
CA LEU A 92 8.31 5.20 2.37
C LEU A 92 9.54 5.81 3.05
N HIS A 93 9.47 7.08 3.45
CA HIS A 93 10.56 7.73 4.20
C HIS A 93 10.82 7.02 5.53
N LYS A 94 9.75 6.80 6.32
CA LYS A 94 9.85 6.08 7.60
C LYS A 94 10.41 4.68 7.45
N LEU A 95 9.92 3.92 6.46
CA LEU A 95 10.43 2.57 6.21
C LEU A 95 11.91 2.58 5.80
N ASN A 96 12.37 3.61 5.08
CA ASN A 96 13.79 3.73 4.76
C ASN A 96 14.63 4.01 6.02
N GLU A 97 14.14 4.80 6.98
CA GLU A 97 14.80 5.01 8.27
C GLU A 97 14.89 3.69 9.05
N GLU A 98 13.80 2.92 9.12
CA GLU A 98 13.78 1.59 9.76
C GLU A 98 14.77 0.61 9.11
N ILE A 99 14.89 0.62 7.77
CA ILE A 99 15.87 -0.20 7.05
C ILE A 99 17.31 0.21 7.39
N VAL A 100 17.58 1.52 7.50
CA VAL A 100 18.92 2.02 7.86
C VAL A 100 19.26 1.60 9.28
N GLN A 101 18.35 1.83 10.23
CA GLN A 101 18.52 1.42 11.62
C GLN A 101 18.74 -0.09 11.76
N TRP A 102 17.94 -0.91 11.08
CA TRP A 102 18.11 -2.37 11.10
C TRP A 102 19.50 -2.79 10.58
N ARG A 103 20.02 -2.13 9.54
CA ARG A 103 21.38 -2.40 9.06
C ARG A 103 22.44 -1.99 10.07
N GLU A 104 22.27 -0.87 10.76
CA GLU A 104 23.20 -0.44 11.80
C GLU A 104 23.22 -1.43 12.97
N GLU A 105 22.05 -1.93 13.39
CA GLU A 105 21.90 -2.95 14.43
C GLU A 105 22.50 -4.31 14.03
N GLU A 106 22.32 -4.75 12.78
CA GLU A 106 22.92 -5.98 12.26
C GLU A 106 24.45 -5.89 12.17
N ASN A 107 25.01 -4.71 11.89
CA ASN A 107 26.45 -4.47 11.77
C ASN A 107 27.10 -3.98 13.07
N ALA A 108 26.34 -3.84 14.16
CA ALA A 108 26.90 -3.50 15.46
C ALA A 108 27.83 -4.63 15.92
N PRO A 109 29.10 -4.35 16.27
CA PRO A 109 29.99 -5.38 16.79
C PRO A 109 29.37 -5.96 18.05
N GLY A 110 29.06 -7.25 18.04
CA GLY A 110 28.58 -7.96 19.22
C GLY A 110 29.54 -7.70 20.37
N GLU A 111 29.02 -7.18 21.48
CA GLU A 111 29.78 -7.14 22.73
C GLU A 111 30.21 -8.58 23.05
N ILE A 112 31.52 -8.82 22.95
CA ILE A 112 32.23 -10.04 23.34
C ILE A 112 32.29 -10.09 24.86
#